data_AF-A0A1N7HE30-F1
#
_entry.id   AF-A0A1N7HE30-F1
#
_cell.length_a   1.000
_cell.length_b   1.000
_cell.length_c   1.000
_cell.angle_alpha   90.00
_cell.angle_beta   90.00
_cell.angle_gamma   90.00
#
_symmetry.space_group_name_H-M   'P 1'
#
loop_
_entity.id
_entity.type
_entity.pdbx_description
1 polymer ?
#
loop_
_entity_poly.entity_id
_entity_poly.type
_entity_poly.pdbx_seq_one_letter_code
_entity_poly.pdbx_strand_id
1 'polypeptide(L)' 'MTDTITGRVAYGHETPEYREKLAHDLHIDGGLPLTVVADTLELDTTSEARRLVDAYIARTDAAAAARQPGLFD' A
#
# COMPACT_ATOMS: atom_id res chain seq x y z
N MET A 1 -18.09 28.56 18.63
CA MET A 1 -18.55 27.38 17.88
C MET A 1 -17.30 26.75 17.32
N THR A 2 -17.03 25.51 17.71
CA THR A 2 -15.78 24.81 17.41
C THR A 2 -15.84 24.27 15.99
N ASP A 3 -15.10 24.88 15.07
CA ASP A 3 -14.85 24.30 13.76
C ASP A 3 -13.98 23.06 13.96
N THR A 4 -14.61 21.89 13.81
CA THR A 4 -13.92 20.60 13.75
C THR A 4 -13.13 20.59 12.44
N ILE A 5 -11.87 21.00 12.50
CA ILE A 5 -10.88 20.72 11.47
C ILE A 5 -10.70 19.19 11.47
N THR A 6 -11.48 18.48 10.65
CA THR A 6 -11.15 17.12 10.22
C THR A 6 -9.89 17.22 9.36
N GLY A 7 -8.77 17.42 10.02
CA GLY A 7 -7.44 17.41 9.44
C GLY A 7 -7.09 15.97 9.07
N ARG A 8 -7.76 15.44 8.05
CA ARG A 8 -7.23 14.34 7.26
C ARG A 8 -6.01 14.94 6.59
N VAL A 9 -4.85 14.82 7.22
CA VAL A 9 -3.58 15.26 6.64
C VAL A 9 -3.27 14.26 5.55
N ALA A 10 -3.95 14.42 4.40
CA ALA A 10 -3.41 13.93 3.15
C ALA A 10 -2.09 14.67 2.99
N TYR A 11 -0.99 14.03 3.39
CA TYR A 11 0.34 14.47 2.99
C TYR A 11 0.27 14.61 1.48
N GLY A 12 0.27 15.86 0.97
CA GLY A 12 -0.04 16.20 -0.43
C GLY A 12 0.93 15.64 -1.48
N HIS A 13 1.78 14.70 -1.09
CA HIS A 13 2.79 14.03 -1.89
C HIS A 13 2.69 12.49 -1.84
N GLU A 14 1.73 11.92 -1.10
CA GLU A 14 1.50 10.47 -1.16
C GLU A 14 0.85 10.09 -2.49
N THR A 15 1.61 9.39 -3.33
CA THR A 15 1.04 8.76 -4.54
C THR A 15 0.35 7.44 -4.17
N PRO A 16 -0.59 6.95 -4.99
CA PRO A 16 -1.16 5.61 -4.80
C PRO A 16 -0.08 4.53 -4.68
N GLU A 17 0.96 4.60 -5.52
CA GLU A 17 2.06 3.63 -5.51
C GLU A 17 2.86 3.67 -4.20
N TYR A 18 3.03 4.86 -3.61
CA TYR A 18 3.68 4.99 -2.30
C TYR A 18 2.86 4.32 -1.21
N ARG A 19 1.54 4.53 -1.16
CA ARG A 19 0.66 3.91 -0.16
C ARG A 19 0.62 2.39 -0.29
N GLU A 20 0.61 1.90 -1.52
CA GLU A 20 0.71 0.46 -1.81
C GLU A 20 2.02 -0.15 -1.34
N LYS A 21 3.16 0.50 -1.64
CA LYS A 21 4.48 0.07 -1.16
C LYS A 21 4.53 0.06 0.36
N LEU A 22 4.06 1.13 1.00
CA LEU A 22 4.08 1.25 2.46
C LEU A 22 3.21 0.17 3.11
N ALA A 23 2.02 -0.11 2.57
CA ALA A 23 1.17 -1.19 3.06
C ALA A 23 1.87 -2.56 2.94
N HIS A 24 2.55 -2.81 1.81
CA HIS A 24 3.34 -4.02 1.60
C HIS A 24 4.48 -4.14 2.62
N ASP A 25 5.33 -3.12 2.74
CA ASP A 25 6.48 -3.13 3.64
C ASP A 25 6.04 -3.35 5.10
N LEU A 26 4.95 -2.72 5.53
CA LEU A 26 4.44 -2.89 6.90
C LEU A 26 3.90 -4.31 7.15
N HIS A 27 3.14 -4.87 6.20
CA HIS A 27 2.49 -6.17 6.37
C HIS A 27 3.43 -7.35 6.10
N ILE A 28 4.10 -7.35 4.95
CA ILE A 28 4.89 -8.47 4.44
C ILE A 28 6.29 -8.46 5.06
N ASP A 29 7.00 -7.33 4.98
CA ASP A 29 8.37 -7.26 5.48
C ASP A 29 8.42 -7.02 7.00
N GLY A 30 7.53 -6.16 7.50
CA GLY A 30 7.40 -5.81 8.91
C GLY A 30 6.55 -6.78 9.74
N GLY A 31 5.80 -7.68 9.09
CA GLY A 31 4.97 -8.70 9.76
C GLY A 31 3.77 -8.13 10.52
N LEU A 32 3.37 -6.88 10.30
CA LEU A 32 2.26 -6.27 11.02
C LEU A 32 0.91 -6.86 10.56
N PRO A 33 -0.05 -7.10 11.47
CA PRO A 33 -1.41 -7.49 11.08
C PRO A 33 -2.06 -6.42 10.20
N LEU A 34 -2.90 -6.83 9.24
CA LEU A 34 -3.60 -5.90 8.34
C LEU A 34 -4.50 -4.88 9.07
N THR A 35 -4.97 -5.20 10.28
CA THR A 35 -5.69 -4.25 11.13
C THR A 35 -4.81 -3.08 11.55
N VAL A 36 -3.57 -3.36 11.98
CA VAL A 36 -2.58 -2.33 12.35
C VAL A 36 -2.17 -1.50 11.14
N VAL A 37 -2.05 -2.14 9.96
CA VAL A 37 -1.74 -1.44 8.71
C VAL A 37 -2.88 -0.49 8.31
N ALA A 38 -4.13 -0.94 8.43
CA ALA A 38 -5.30 -0.09 8.16
C ALA A 38 -5.34 1.12 9.09
N ASP A 39 -5.10 0.93 10.39
CA ASP A 39 -5.03 2.02 11.36
C ASP A 39 -3.89 3.00 11.04
N THR A 40 -2.71 2.48 10.71
CA THR A 40 -1.51 3.28 10.37
C THR A 40 -1.71 4.14 9.13
N LEU A 41 -2.44 3.62 8.14
CA LEU A 41 -2.71 4.30 6.87
C LEU A 41 -4.04 5.08 6.88
N GLU A 42 -4.72 5.17 8.03
CA GLU A 42 -6.03 5.81 8.18
C GLU A 42 -7.08 5.29 7.17
N LEU A 43 -7.09 3.97 6.95
CA LEU A 43 -8.02 3.29 6.06
C LEU A 43 -9.29 2.91 6.80
N ASP A 44 -10.42 2.95 6.10
CA ASP A 44 -11.71 2.64 6.71
C ASP A 44 -11.87 1.14 7.00
N THR A 45 -11.12 0.28 6.30
CA THR A 45 -11.24 -1.17 6.43
C THR A 45 -9.92 -1.92 6.25
N THR A 46 -9.81 -3.08 6.91
CA THR A 46 -8.74 -4.06 6.70
C THR A 46 -8.70 -4.57 5.24
N SER A 47 -9.84 -4.64 4.57
CA SER A 47 -9.94 -5.03 3.15
C SER A 47 -9.27 -4.01 2.22
N GLU A 48 -9.27 -2.73 2.59
CA GLU A 48 -8.55 -1.70 1.85
C GLU A 48 -7.03 -1.84 2.01
N ALA A 49 -6.55 -2.09 3.23
CA ALA A 49 -5.14 -2.42 3.47
C ALA A 49 -4.72 -3.64 2.63
N ARG A 50 -5.56 -4.68 2.58
CA ARG A 50 -5.31 -5.86 1.76
C ARG A 50 -5.19 -5.53 0.27
N ARG A 51 -6.10 -4.71 -0.26
CA ARG A 51 -6.07 -4.28 -1.67
C ARG A 51 -4.78 -3.53 -2.02
N LEU A 52 -4.28 -2.69 -1.13
CA LEU A 52 -3.01 -1.97 -1.34
C LEU A 52 -1.82 -2.92 -1.43
N VAL A 53 -1.75 -3.93 -0.55
CA VAL A 53 -0.69 -4.96 -0.58
C VAL A 53 -0.77 -5.76 -1.89
N ASP A 54 -1.97 -6.24 -2.24
CA ASP A 54 -2.17 -7.05 -3.44
C ASP A 54 -1.85 -6.26 -4.73
N ALA A 55 -2.17 -4.96 -4.77
CA ALA A 55 -1.84 -4.06 -5.89
C ALA A 55 -0.32 -3.87 -6.04
N TYR A 56 0.41 -3.72 -4.93
CA TYR A 56 1.87 -3.63 -4.97
C TYR A 56 2.50 -4.89 -5.55
N ILE A 57 2.10 -6.07 -5.03
CA ILE A 57 2.60 -7.38 -5.49
C ILE A 57 2.32 -7.58 -6.98
N ALA A 58 1.08 -7.34 -7.43
CA ALA A 58 0.72 -7.50 -8.83
C ALA A 58 1.57 -6.63 -9.76
N ARG A 59 1.85 -5.38 -9.37
CA ARG A 59 2.72 -4.49 -10.16
C ARG A 59 4.16 -4.97 -10.17
N THR A 60 4.71 -5.37 -9.01
CA THR A 60 6.11 -5.83 -8.94
C THR A 60 6.31 -7.15 -9.67
N ASP A 61 5.33 -8.05 -9.62
CA ASP A 61 5.33 -9.31 -10.36
C ASP A 61 5.27 -9.07 -11.88
N ALA A 62 4.39 -8.18 -12.33
CA ALA A 62 4.32 -7.78 -13.74
C ALA A 62 5.65 -7.16 -14.22
N ALA A 63 6.26 -6.30 -13.39
CA ALA A 63 7.55 -5.70 -13.71
C ALA A 63 8.70 -6.72 -13.67
N ALA A 64 8.64 -7.73 -12.81
CA ALA A 64 9.61 -8.82 -12.78
C ALA A 64 9.47 -9.71 -14.03
N ALA A 65 8.25 -10.11 -14.38
CA ALA A 65 7.95 -10.91 -15.57
C ALA A 65 8.45 -10.23 -16.86
N ALA A 66 8.26 -8.92 -17.00
CA ALA A 66 8.74 -8.15 -18.15
C ALA A 66 10.28 -8.07 -18.27
N ARG A 67 11.02 -8.36 -17.19
CA ARG A 67 12.49 -8.35 -17.16
C ARG A 67 13.10 -9.74 -17.28
N GLN A 68 12.30 -10.80 -17.27
CA GLN A 68 12.83 -12.15 -17.44
C GLN A 68 13.36 -12.29 -18.88
N PRO A 69 14.64 -12.67 -19.07
CA PRO A 69 15.13 -12.99 -20.41
C PRO A 69 14.33 -14.15 -20.98
N GLY A 70 14.17 -14.18 -22.31
CA GLY A 70 13.54 -15.30 -22.98
C GLY A 70 14.25 -16.59 -22.58
N LEU A 71 13.49 -17.62 -22.21
CA LEU A 71 14.03 -18.93 -21.78
C LEU A 71 14.94 -19.59 -22.84
N PHE A 72 14.96 -19.04 -24.05
CA PHE A 72 15.66 -19.54 -25.23
C PHE A 72 16.48 -18.46 -25.97
N ASP A 73 16.74 -17.30 -25.37
CA ASP A 73 17.66 -16.30 -25.92
C ASP A 73 19.14 -16.59 -25.59
#